data_AF-A0A2E6GSB5-F1
#
_entry.id   AF-A0A2E6GSB5-F1
#
_cell.length_a   1.000
_cell.length_b   1.000
_cell.length_c   1.000
_cell.angle_alpha   90.00
_cell.angle_beta   90.00
_cell.angle_gamma   90.00
#
_symmetry.space_group_name_H-M   'P 1'
#
loop_
_entity.id
_entity.type
_entity.pdbx_description
1 polymer ?
#
loop_
_entity_poly.entity_id
_entity_poly.type
_entity_poly.pdbx_seq_one_letter_code
_entity_poly.pdbx_strand_id
1 'polypeptide(L)'
;MLFLNGIGVQQNYAAALKWFTLAAEQGYAEGQNNLGVLYQGGYGVPQDYKAALRWYRLAANQGFAQAQYNLGAMYESGNGVQKDHKVALDWFTLAAKQGTVVMAANGDFAYIPPADSMGPDSFSYTVSDGRGGIVTVTVTVTSADEIIIGAADGEIIEGGTGNDWIDGGDGDDTIYGDSNVAADNGFGGVIAASADGNDTLYGRAGNDNLYGGGGHDVLNGGAGNDFMNGGSGLDGVSYYGASNGVTADLAGIIAATGDAVGDVYRNIENLFGTSKKDFLYGDDAKNELFGMGHDDYLFGRDGDDNLYGGGGHDVLNGGAGNDFMNGGSGDDLFVFENLDSNDSIARFNGGAGASDRLDLSDFDLLSIYNDFNDFMANAADDSSGDTVLRLDSDDTVTLIGVAINEIDQDDLLF
;
A
#
# COMPACT_ATOMS: atom_id res chain seq x y z
N MET A 1 -10.39 -42.43 4.15
CA MET A 1 -11.12 -43.08 3.04
C MET A 1 -11.57 -44.52 3.29
N LEU A 2 -10.75 -45.40 3.89
CA LEU A 2 -11.08 -46.84 4.05
C LEU A 2 -12.40 -47.12 4.80
N PHE A 3 -12.62 -46.52 5.97
CA PHE A 3 -13.87 -46.68 6.74
C PHE A 3 -15.07 -45.90 6.17
N LEU A 4 -14.82 -44.82 5.42
CA LEU A 4 -15.88 -44.03 4.77
C LEU A 4 -16.49 -44.78 3.59
N ASN A 5 -15.65 -45.44 2.78
CA ASN A 5 -16.05 -46.09 1.53
C ASN A 5 -16.08 -47.62 1.62
N GLY A 6 -15.72 -48.20 2.78
CA GLY A 6 -15.68 -49.66 2.96
C GLY A 6 -14.61 -50.37 2.13
N ILE A 7 -13.50 -49.69 1.84
CA ILE A 7 -12.41 -50.25 1.02
C ILE A 7 -11.53 -51.11 1.93
N GLY A 8 -11.59 -52.43 1.77
CA GLY A 8 -10.79 -53.39 2.54
C GLY A 8 -11.21 -53.58 4.02
N VAL A 9 -12.19 -52.81 4.50
CA VAL A 9 -12.81 -52.90 5.85
C VAL A 9 -14.31 -52.63 5.72
N GLN A 10 -15.12 -53.02 6.71
CA GLN A 10 -16.54 -52.67 6.71
C GLN A 10 -16.73 -51.15 6.84
N GLN A 11 -17.63 -50.58 6.04
CA GLN A 11 -18.00 -49.16 6.13
C GLN A 11 -18.48 -48.84 7.55
N ASN A 12 -17.90 -47.78 8.14
CA ASN A 12 -18.19 -47.36 9.50
C ASN A 12 -17.98 -45.84 9.63
N TYR A 13 -19.09 -45.11 9.60
CA TYR A 13 -19.07 -43.64 9.68
C TYR A 13 -18.60 -43.11 11.04
N ALA A 14 -18.84 -43.82 12.14
CA ALA A 14 -18.35 -43.43 13.46
C ALA A 14 -16.82 -43.55 13.56
N ALA A 15 -16.26 -44.60 12.95
CA ALA A 15 -14.80 -44.75 12.83
C ALA A 15 -14.20 -43.70 11.87
N ALA A 16 -14.85 -43.44 10.74
CA ALA A 16 -14.43 -42.41 9.80
C ALA A 16 -14.42 -41.01 10.46
N LEU A 17 -15.49 -40.67 11.19
CA LEU A 17 -15.59 -39.43 11.96
C LEU A 17 -14.43 -39.27 12.94
N LYS A 18 -14.15 -40.30 13.75
CA LYS A 18 -13.07 -40.26 14.72
C LYS A 18 -11.71 -39.97 14.06
N TRP A 19 -11.39 -40.67 12.98
CA TRP A 19 -10.09 -40.53 12.31
C TRP A 19 -9.97 -39.22 11.53
N PHE A 20 -11.04 -38.76 10.87
CA PHE A 20 -11.02 -37.46 10.20
C PHE A 20 -10.98 -36.31 11.20
N THR A 21 -11.61 -36.44 12.37
CA THR A 21 -11.48 -35.44 13.46
C THR A 21 -10.03 -35.32 13.91
N LEU A 22 -9.37 -36.45 14.22
CA LEU A 22 -7.95 -36.45 14.62
C LEU A 22 -7.02 -35.86 13.55
N ALA A 23 -7.28 -36.13 12.27
CA ALA A 23 -6.50 -35.56 11.17
C ALA A 23 -6.80 -34.06 10.96
N ALA A 24 -8.07 -33.67 11.06
CA ALA A 24 -8.49 -32.27 10.89
C ALA A 24 -7.94 -31.37 12.01
N GLU A 25 -7.94 -31.85 13.25
CA GLU A 25 -7.36 -31.17 14.43
C GLU A 25 -5.84 -31.02 14.34
N GLN A 26 -5.17 -31.89 13.59
CA GLN A 26 -3.73 -31.78 13.28
C GLN A 26 -3.44 -30.91 12.05
N GLY A 27 -4.44 -30.24 11.50
CA GLY A 27 -4.27 -29.30 10.38
C GLY A 27 -4.29 -29.94 9.00
N TYR A 28 -4.43 -31.26 8.85
CA TYR A 28 -4.39 -31.90 7.53
C TYR A 28 -5.60 -31.51 6.66
N ALA A 29 -5.37 -30.78 5.55
CA ALA A 29 -6.41 -30.30 4.64
C ALA A 29 -7.35 -31.41 4.12
N GLU A 30 -6.82 -32.59 3.78
CA GLU A 30 -7.66 -33.73 3.35
C GLU A 30 -8.56 -34.24 4.49
N GLY A 31 -8.06 -34.23 5.73
CA GLY A 31 -8.82 -34.59 6.92
C GLY A 31 -9.95 -33.59 7.20
N GLN A 32 -9.64 -32.29 7.11
CA GLN A 32 -10.61 -31.21 7.25
C GLN A 32 -11.68 -31.26 6.17
N ASN A 33 -11.32 -31.41 4.89
CA ASN A 33 -12.27 -31.58 3.80
C ASN A 33 -13.19 -32.79 4.02
N ASN A 34 -12.61 -33.95 4.37
CA ASN A 34 -13.39 -35.16 4.60
C ASN A 34 -14.31 -35.05 5.83
N LEU A 35 -13.91 -34.32 6.86
CA LEU A 35 -14.76 -33.99 8.00
C LEU A 35 -15.92 -33.06 7.60
N GLY A 36 -15.65 -32.09 6.73
CA GLY A 36 -16.68 -31.26 6.10
C GLY A 36 -17.72 -32.08 5.34
N VAL A 37 -17.28 -33.10 4.58
CA VAL A 37 -18.17 -34.03 3.87
C VAL A 37 -19.06 -34.82 4.84
N LEU A 38 -18.55 -35.25 5.99
CA LEU A 38 -19.35 -35.95 7.00
C LEU A 38 -20.47 -35.07 7.56
N TYR A 39 -20.17 -33.81 7.89
CA TYR A 39 -21.16 -32.86 8.40
C TYR A 39 -22.16 -32.43 7.31
N GLN A 40 -21.73 -32.26 6.07
CA GLN A 40 -22.63 -31.93 4.95
C GLN A 40 -23.60 -33.07 4.65
N GLY A 41 -23.15 -34.32 4.73
CA GLY A 41 -23.95 -35.51 4.42
C GLY A 41 -24.70 -36.11 5.62
N GLY A 42 -24.40 -35.69 6.85
CA GLY A 42 -24.94 -36.32 8.07
C GLY A 42 -24.43 -37.74 8.29
N TYR A 43 -23.19 -38.04 7.89
CA TYR A 43 -22.64 -39.39 7.93
C TYR A 43 -21.97 -39.66 9.29
N GLY A 44 -22.67 -40.36 10.18
CA GLY A 44 -22.17 -40.67 11.53
C GLY A 44 -22.21 -39.48 12.50
N VAL A 45 -22.67 -38.32 12.05
CA VAL A 45 -22.98 -37.10 12.81
C VAL A 45 -24.30 -36.51 12.32
N PRO A 46 -25.01 -35.71 13.14
CA PRO A 46 -26.11 -34.89 12.63
C PRO A 46 -25.63 -34.01 11.48
N GLN A 47 -26.46 -33.86 10.45
CA GLN A 47 -26.15 -32.98 9.33
C GLN A 47 -26.06 -31.53 9.83
N ASP A 48 -24.96 -30.87 9.51
CA ASP A 48 -24.69 -29.49 9.86
C ASP A 48 -23.89 -28.80 8.74
N TYR A 49 -24.60 -28.04 7.91
CA TYR A 49 -24.00 -27.30 6.81
C TYR A 49 -23.07 -26.17 7.28
N LYS A 50 -23.28 -25.59 8.48
CA LYS A 50 -22.40 -24.54 9.02
C LYS A 50 -21.09 -25.13 9.49
N ALA A 51 -21.14 -26.30 10.15
CA ALA A 51 -19.93 -27.04 10.50
C ALA A 51 -19.16 -27.50 9.26
N ALA A 52 -19.86 -27.99 8.23
CA ALA A 52 -19.24 -28.37 6.96
C ALA A 52 -18.54 -27.19 6.27
N LEU A 53 -19.21 -26.03 6.21
CA LEU A 53 -18.66 -24.81 5.64
C LEU A 53 -17.37 -24.38 6.33
N ARG A 54 -17.31 -24.43 7.68
CA ARG A 54 -16.10 -24.10 8.45
C ARG A 54 -14.93 -25.01 8.09
N TRP A 55 -15.16 -26.32 8.03
CA TRP A 55 -14.11 -27.29 7.69
C TRP A 55 -13.65 -27.18 6.24
N TYR A 56 -14.56 -26.90 5.30
CA TYR A 56 -14.16 -26.62 3.92
C TYR A 56 -13.36 -25.33 3.79
N ARG A 57 -13.69 -24.26 4.52
CA ARG A 57 -12.88 -23.04 4.54
C ARG A 57 -11.47 -23.30 5.04
N LEU A 58 -11.30 -24.02 6.14
CA LEU A 58 -9.98 -24.38 6.67
C LEU A 58 -9.12 -25.16 5.66
N ALA A 59 -9.73 -26.10 4.93
CA ALA A 59 -9.03 -26.87 3.91
C ALA A 59 -8.80 -26.06 2.61
N ALA A 60 -9.75 -25.22 2.22
CA ALA A 60 -9.68 -24.39 1.01
C ALA A 60 -8.63 -23.28 1.12
N ASN A 61 -8.47 -22.71 2.32
CA ASN A 61 -7.43 -21.73 2.66
C ASN A 61 -6.02 -22.36 2.67
N GLN A 62 -5.91 -23.68 2.66
CA GLN A 62 -4.64 -24.42 2.46
C GLN A 62 -4.43 -24.82 0.99
N GLY A 63 -5.16 -24.22 0.05
CA GLY A 63 -5.03 -24.51 -1.37
C GLY A 63 -5.65 -25.84 -1.82
N PHE A 64 -6.40 -26.55 -0.95
CA PHE A 64 -6.96 -27.86 -1.33
C PHE A 64 -8.12 -27.70 -2.31
N ALA A 65 -7.85 -27.91 -3.60
CA ALA A 65 -8.81 -27.67 -4.69
C ALA A 65 -10.17 -28.36 -4.51
N GLN A 66 -10.19 -29.56 -3.93
CA GLN A 66 -11.46 -30.24 -3.66
C GLN A 66 -12.30 -29.52 -2.60
N ALA A 67 -11.67 -28.90 -1.60
CA ALA A 67 -12.36 -28.07 -0.61
C ALA A 67 -12.78 -26.72 -1.18
N GLN A 68 -11.96 -26.09 -2.04
CA GLN A 68 -12.32 -24.86 -2.76
C GLN A 68 -13.55 -25.09 -3.65
N TYR A 69 -13.58 -26.21 -4.39
CA TYR A 69 -14.75 -26.64 -5.15
C TYR A 69 -15.97 -26.86 -4.25
N ASN A 70 -15.81 -27.61 -3.15
CA ASN A 70 -16.91 -27.87 -2.21
C ASN A 70 -17.44 -26.58 -1.58
N LEU A 71 -16.57 -25.60 -1.32
CA LEU A 71 -16.93 -24.28 -0.78
C LEU A 71 -17.70 -23.44 -1.81
N GLY A 72 -17.25 -23.42 -3.06
CA GLY A 72 -17.99 -22.80 -4.17
C GLY A 72 -19.39 -23.39 -4.32
N ALA A 73 -19.52 -24.70 -4.24
CA ALA A 73 -20.82 -25.38 -4.28
C ALA A 73 -21.72 -25.03 -3.08
N MET A 74 -21.16 -24.76 -1.90
CA MET A 74 -21.93 -24.32 -0.71
C MET A 74 -22.51 -22.91 -0.90
N TYR A 75 -21.74 -21.98 -1.49
CA TYR A 75 -22.20 -20.63 -1.84
C TYR A 75 -23.21 -20.63 -3.00
N GLU A 76 -23.03 -21.49 -4.00
CA GLU A 76 -23.96 -21.63 -5.12
C GLU A 76 -25.33 -22.14 -4.66
N SER A 77 -25.32 -23.11 -3.74
CA SER A 77 -26.53 -23.75 -3.21
C SER A 77 -27.15 -23.03 -2.01
N GLY A 78 -26.42 -22.16 -1.32
CA GLY A 78 -26.88 -21.47 -0.11
C GLY A 78 -26.96 -22.38 1.13
N ASN A 79 -26.18 -23.45 1.15
CA ASN A 79 -26.20 -24.42 2.24
C ASN A 79 -25.29 -23.94 3.38
N GLY A 80 -25.86 -23.58 4.53
CA GLY A 80 -25.10 -23.11 5.68
C GLY A 80 -24.53 -21.68 5.55
N VAL A 81 -24.74 -21.03 4.40
CA VAL A 81 -24.30 -19.66 4.07
C VAL A 81 -25.35 -18.98 3.19
N GLN A 82 -25.36 -17.65 3.14
CA GLN A 82 -26.18 -16.93 2.17
C GLN A 82 -25.71 -17.28 0.75
N LYS A 83 -26.68 -17.56 -0.12
CA LYS A 83 -26.41 -17.88 -1.51
C LYS A 83 -25.76 -16.69 -2.23
N ASP A 84 -24.61 -16.94 -2.85
CA ASP A 84 -23.83 -15.93 -3.58
C ASP A 84 -23.13 -16.57 -4.78
N HIS A 85 -23.59 -16.21 -5.98
CA HIS A 85 -23.06 -16.77 -7.23
C HIS A 85 -21.71 -16.18 -7.64
N LYS A 86 -21.38 -14.96 -7.20
CA LYS A 86 -20.08 -14.35 -7.50
C LYS A 86 -19.01 -15.05 -6.68
N VAL A 87 -19.24 -15.16 -5.36
CA VAL A 87 -18.34 -15.87 -4.45
C VAL A 87 -18.18 -17.34 -4.86
N ALA A 88 -19.26 -18.01 -5.29
CA ALA A 88 -19.17 -19.36 -5.82
C ALA A 88 -18.27 -19.46 -7.06
N LEU A 89 -18.43 -18.54 -8.01
CA LEU A 89 -17.61 -18.48 -9.22
C LEU A 89 -16.14 -18.21 -8.90
N ASP A 90 -15.84 -17.35 -7.93
CA ASP A 90 -14.48 -17.07 -7.49
C ASP A 90 -13.82 -18.33 -6.90
N TRP A 91 -14.52 -19.07 -6.03
CA TRP A 91 -14.02 -20.35 -5.49
C TRP A 91 -13.88 -21.44 -6.55
N PHE A 92 -14.77 -21.53 -7.53
CA PHE A 92 -14.65 -22.48 -8.63
C PHE A 92 -13.49 -22.12 -9.56
N THR A 93 -13.25 -20.83 -9.77
CA THR A 93 -12.13 -20.34 -10.58
C THR A 93 -10.83 -20.63 -9.86
N LEU A 94 -10.76 -20.39 -8.54
CA LEU A 94 -9.61 -20.72 -7.70
C LEU A 94 -9.29 -22.23 -7.75
N ALA A 95 -10.30 -23.09 -7.63
CA ALA A 95 -10.14 -24.54 -7.74
C ALA A 95 -9.66 -25.01 -9.13
N ALA A 96 -9.91 -24.23 -10.18
CA ALA A 96 -9.52 -24.51 -11.55
C ALA A 96 -8.13 -23.95 -11.94
N LYS A 97 -7.57 -23.02 -11.15
CA LYS A 97 -6.27 -22.36 -11.37
C LYS A 97 -5.13 -23.09 -10.62
N GLN A 98 -4.75 -24.32 -11.01
CA GLN A 98 -3.50 -24.95 -10.52
C GLN A 98 -2.35 -24.83 -11.53
N GLY A 99 -1.12 -24.63 -11.03
CA GLY A 99 0.10 -24.42 -11.83
C GLY A 99 0.55 -25.64 -12.64
N THR A 100 1.46 -25.41 -13.60
CA THR A 100 2.01 -26.47 -14.46
C THR A 100 3.49 -26.72 -14.15
N VAL A 101 3.86 -27.96 -13.82
CA VAL A 101 5.26 -28.38 -13.69
C VAL A 101 5.71 -29.08 -14.97
N VAL A 102 6.77 -28.57 -15.60
CA VAL A 102 7.46 -29.23 -16.73
C VAL A 102 8.82 -29.71 -16.25
N MET A 103 9.06 -31.02 -16.29
CA MET A 103 10.38 -31.62 -16.00
C MET A 103 11.12 -31.94 -17.29
N ALA A 104 12.35 -31.43 -17.41
CA ALA A 104 13.28 -31.80 -18.46
C ALA A 104 13.97 -33.14 -18.15
N ALA A 105 14.40 -33.85 -19.20
CA ALA A 105 15.01 -35.18 -19.09
C ALA A 105 16.36 -35.20 -18.34
N ASN A 106 16.97 -34.03 -18.11
CA ASN A 106 18.21 -33.84 -17.35
C ASN A 106 17.98 -33.59 -15.84
N GLY A 107 16.73 -33.50 -15.38
CA GLY A 107 16.41 -33.26 -13.97
C GLY A 107 16.00 -31.82 -13.64
N ASP A 108 16.11 -30.88 -14.58
CA ASP A 108 15.64 -29.51 -14.38
C ASP A 108 14.11 -29.46 -14.42
N PHE A 109 13.51 -28.57 -13.64
CA PHE A 109 12.07 -28.32 -13.68
C PHE A 109 11.78 -26.84 -13.91
N ALA A 110 10.73 -26.57 -14.67
CA ALA A 110 10.11 -25.26 -14.79
C ALA A 110 8.70 -25.35 -14.19
N TYR A 111 8.47 -24.60 -13.12
CA TYR A 111 7.14 -24.41 -12.56
C TYR A 111 6.57 -23.12 -13.14
N ILE A 112 5.44 -23.23 -13.83
CA ILE A 112 4.69 -22.08 -14.34
C ILE A 112 3.53 -21.88 -13.36
N PRO A 113 3.57 -20.84 -12.49
CA PRO A 113 2.44 -20.52 -11.65
C PRO A 113 1.21 -20.20 -12.52
N PRO A 114 -0.01 -20.47 -12.05
CA PRO A 114 -1.20 -19.99 -12.73
C PRO A 114 -1.17 -18.45 -12.76
N ALA A 115 -1.70 -17.85 -13.83
CA ALA A 115 -1.85 -16.39 -13.87
C ALA A 115 -2.70 -15.93 -12.66
N ASP A 116 -2.13 -15.02 -11.87
CA ASP A 116 -2.67 -14.45 -10.63
C ASP A 116 -2.72 -15.45 -9.44
N SER A 117 -1.68 -16.26 -9.23
CA SER A 117 -1.57 -17.11 -8.01
C SER A 117 -1.23 -16.28 -6.77
N MET A 118 -2.08 -16.36 -5.74
CA MET A 118 -1.87 -15.71 -4.44
C MET A 118 -1.59 -16.77 -3.36
N GLY A 119 -0.54 -16.56 -2.55
CA GLY A 119 -0.13 -17.43 -1.44
C GLY A 119 0.82 -18.58 -1.83
N PRO A 120 1.36 -19.31 -0.84
CA PRO A 120 2.32 -20.39 -1.08
C PRO A 120 1.67 -21.56 -1.83
N ASP A 121 2.19 -21.84 -3.02
CA ASP A 121 1.94 -23.09 -3.76
C ASP A 121 3.05 -24.10 -3.45
N SER A 122 2.80 -25.38 -3.71
CA SER A 122 3.86 -26.39 -3.64
C SER A 122 3.60 -27.50 -4.63
N PHE A 123 4.66 -28.05 -5.19
CA PHE A 123 4.59 -29.30 -5.93
C PHE A 123 5.55 -30.32 -5.32
N SER A 124 5.19 -31.60 -5.44
CA SER A 124 6.05 -32.69 -4.99
C SER A 124 6.36 -33.62 -6.14
N TYR A 125 7.62 -34.08 -6.22
CA TYR A 125 8.03 -35.10 -7.18
C TYR A 125 8.77 -36.23 -6.47
N THR A 126 8.68 -37.44 -7.04
CA THR A 126 9.28 -38.65 -6.48
C THR A 126 10.45 -39.13 -7.33
N VAL A 127 11.60 -39.35 -6.70
CA VAL A 127 12.77 -39.97 -7.33
C VAL A 127 12.87 -41.42 -6.87
N SER A 128 12.99 -42.35 -7.82
CA SER A 128 13.17 -43.78 -7.54
C SER A 128 14.50 -44.29 -8.09
N ASP A 129 15.18 -45.13 -7.34
CA ASP A 129 16.42 -45.79 -7.78
C ASP A 129 16.17 -47.07 -8.61
N GLY A 130 14.92 -47.41 -8.88
CA GLY A 130 14.51 -48.62 -9.60
C GLY A 130 14.77 -49.94 -8.84
N ARG A 131 15.22 -49.88 -7.59
CA ARG A 131 15.50 -51.04 -6.71
C ARG A 131 14.69 -51.02 -5.41
N GLY A 132 13.70 -50.12 -5.34
CA GLY A 132 12.74 -50.03 -4.24
C GLY A 132 12.96 -48.85 -3.29
N GLY A 133 14.02 -48.07 -3.47
CA GLY A 133 14.16 -46.77 -2.81
C GLY A 133 13.34 -45.71 -3.54
N ILE A 134 12.45 -45.03 -2.82
CA ILE A 134 11.68 -43.89 -3.32
C ILE A 134 11.85 -42.73 -2.33
N VAL A 135 12.20 -41.55 -2.83
CA VAL A 135 12.27 -40.30 -2.07
C VAL A 135 11.29 -39.31 -2.66
N THR A 136 10.46 -38.69 -1.82
CA THR A 136 9.58 -37.59 -2.21
C THR A 136 10.25 -36.28 -1.83
N VAL A 137 10.37 -35.35 -2.78
CA VAL A 137 10.84 -33.98 -2.56
C VAL A 137 9.65 -33.05 -2.76
N THR A 138 9.39 -32.20 -1.77
CA THR A 138 8.40 -31.12 -1.84
C THR A 138 9.14 -29.81 -2.07
N VAL A 139 8.71 -29.08 -3.09
CA VAL A 139 9.19 -27.74 -3.43
C VAL A 139 8.05 -26.78 -3.15
N THR A 140 8.24 -25.88 -2.19
CA THR A 140 7.34 -24.76 -1.92
C THR A 140 7.71 -23.60 -2.82
N VAL A 141 6.70 -22.99 -3.43
CA VAL A 141 6.77 -21.80 -4.27
C VAL A 141 5.91 -20.74 -3.57
N THR A 142 6.52 -19.76 -2.92
CA THR A 142 5.77 -18.61 -2.38
C THR A 142 5.36 -17.70 -3.52
N SER A 143 4.20 -17.04 -3.41
CA SER A 143 3.97 -15.81 -4.17
C SER A 143 5.02 -14.78 -3.75
N ALA A 144 5.24 -13.79 -4.60
CA ALA A 144 6.08 -12.66 -4.28
C ALA A 144 5.23 -11.40 -4.08
N ASP A 145 3.92 -11.53 -3.85
CA ASP A 145 3.00 -10.40 -3.68
C ASP A 145 1.82 -10.97 -2.86
N GLU A 146 1.68 -10.54 -1.61
CA GLU A 146 0.79 -11.09 -0.61
C GLU A 146 -0.33 -10.09 -0.23
N ILE A 147 -1.51 -10.60 0.16
CA ILE A 147 -2.56 -9.81 0.83
C ILE A 147 -2.77 -10.42 2.21
N ILE A 148 -2.42 -9.69 3.25
CA ILE A 148 -2.50 -10.15 4.64
C ILE A 148 -3.46 -9.26 5.42
N ILE A 149 -4.34 -9.88 6.20
CA ILE A 149 -5.29 -9.20 7.09
C ILE A 149 -5.16 -9.83 8.48
N GLY A 150 -4.63 -9.05 9.42
CA GLY A 150 -4.51 -9.35 10.85
C GLY A 150 -5.86 -9.30 11.56
N ALA A 151 -5.86 -9.62 12.85
CA ALA A 151 -7.07 -9.73 13.65
C ALA A 151 -7.34 -8.45 14.45
N ALA A 152 -7.67 -8.56 15.73
CA ALA A 152 -8.02 -7.40 16.55
C ALA A 152 -7.18 -7.40 17.85
N ASP A 153 -6.04 -8.07 17.80
CA ASP A 153 -5.07 -8.23 18.87
C ASP A 153 -3.69 -7.85 18.37
N GLY A 154 -2.79 -7.45 19.28
CA GLY A 154 -1.44 -7.05 18.88
C GLY A 154 -0.64 -8.20 18.28
N GLU A 155 -0.20 -8.04 17.04
CA GLU A 155 0.35 -9.09 16.20
C GLU A 155 1.73 -8.75 15.63
N ILE A 156 2.42 -9.79 15.16
CA ILE A 156 3.64 -9.65 14.36
C ILE A 156 3.34 -10.25 13.00
N ILE A 157 3.35 -9.41 11.97
CA ILE A 157 3.00 -9.77 10.59
C ILE A 157 4.20 -9.53 9.69
N GLU A 158 4.45 -10.46 8.77
CA GLU A 158 5.54 -10.40 7.79
C GLU A 158 4.96 -10.67 6.40
N GLY A 159 5.16 -9.75 5.46
CA GLY A 159 4.70 -9.85 4.07
C GLY A 159 5.48 -10.88 3.27
N GLY A 160 6.81 -10.75 3.27
CA GLY A 160 7.69 -11.74 2.69
C GLY A 160 8.63 -11.17 1.65
N THR A 161 8.33 -11.31 0.37
CA THR A 161 9.19 -10.76 -0.69
C THR A 161 8.27 -10.21 -1.76
N GLY A 162 8.67 -9.11 -2.39
CA GLY A 162 7.87 -8.42 -3.41
C GLY A 162 6.67 -7.69 -2.81
N ASN A 163 5.69 -7.28 -3.62
CA ASN A 163 4.82 -6.15 -3.27
C ASN A 163 3.57 -6.61 -2.50
N ASP A 164 3.57 -6.34 -1.20
CA ASP A 164 2.62 -6.86 -0.25
C ASP A 164 1.60 -5.79 0.17
N TRP A 165 0.36 -6.20 0.38
CA TRP A 165 -0.68 -5.38 1.00
C TRP A 165 -1.02 -5.99 2.35
N ILE A 166 -0.73 -5.26 3.44
CA ILE A 166 -0.87 -5.77 4.79
C ILE A 166 -1.75 -4.84 5.61
N ASP A 167 -2.78 -5.38 6.24
CA ASP A 167 -3.66 -4.69 7.18
C ASP A 167 -3.54 -5.39 8.55
N GLY A 168 -3.00 -4.70 9.56
CA GLY A 168 -2.83 -5.22 10.93
C GLY A 168 -4.15 -5.51 11.63
N GLY A 169 -5.19 -4.74 11.30
CA GLY A 169 -6.43 -4.75 12.07
C GLY A 169 -6.30 -3.93 13.35
N ASP A 170 -7.19 -4.10 14.33
CA ASP A 170 -7.07 -3.32 15.57
C ASP A 170 -5.99 -3.96 16.48
N GLY A 171 -5.25 -3.19 17.27
CA GLY A 171 -4.22 -3.73 18.17
C GLY A 171 -2.95 -2.91 18.13
N ASP A 172 -2.02 -3.17 19.07
CA ASP A 172 -0.67 -2.63 18.94
C ASP A 172 0.16 -3.64 18.12
N ASP A 173 0.30 -3.40 16.82
CA ASP A 173 0.88 -4.33 15.85
C ASP A 173 2.35 -4.04 15.52
N THR A 174 3.01 -5.04 14.96
CA THR A 174 4.33 -4.93 14.33
C THR A 174 4.27 -5.55 12.94
N ILE A 175 4.36 -4.72 11.92
CA ILE A 175 4.18 -5.10 10.52
C ILE A 175 5.51 -4.91 9.79
N TYR A 176 5.96 -5.97 9.12
CA TYR A 176 7.08 -5.94 8.19
C TYR A 176 6.54 -6.21 6.79
N GLY A 177 6.80 -5.30 5.84
CA GLY A 177 6.57 -5.55 4.42
C GLY A 177 7.44 -6.72 3.95
N ASP A 178 8.75 -6.62 4.19
CA ASP A 178 9.69 -7.69 3.85
C ASP A 178 9.87 -8.80 4.90
N SER A 179 10.45 -9.91 4.45
CA SER A 179 10.85 -11.07 5.26
C SER A 179 11.78 -10.64 6.39
N ASN A 180 11.30 -10.80 7.63
CA ASN A 180 11.93 -10.45 8.90
C ASN A 180 13.42 -10.11 8.78
N VAL A 181 13.69 -8.84 8.47
CA VAL A 181 15.02 -8.32 8.63
C VAL A 181 15.21 -8.16 10.14
N ALA A 182 15.72 -9.20 10.78
CA ALA A 182 16.09 -9.24 12.19
C ALA A 182 17.23 -8.25 12.55
N ALA A 183 17.29 -7.07 11.91
CA ALA A 183 18.38 -6.13 11.95
C ALA A 183 17.98 -4.66 11.68
N ASP A 184 16.77 -4.20 12.01
CA ASP A 184 16.56 -2.77 12.31
C ASP A 184 16.54 -2.50 13.81
N ASN A 185 17.63 -2.88 14.47
CA ASN A 185 17.92 -2.52 15.85
C ASN A 185 18.43 -1.06 15.98
N GLY A 186 17.88 -0.14 15.17
CA GLY A 186 18.09 1.31 15.30
C GLY A 186 19.46 1.81 14.84
N PHE A 187 20.23 1.02 14.10
CA PHE A 187 21.55 1.41 13.59
C PHE A 187 21.67 1.09 12.09
N GLY A 188 21.04 1.95 11.26
CA GLY A 188 21.20 2.15 9.81
C GLY A 188 22.25 1.29 9.10
N GLY A 189 21.96 0.01 8.94
CA GLY A 189 22.91 -0.95 8.40
C GLY A 189 22.25 -2.29 8.11
N VAL A 190 21.24 -2.29 7.24
CA VAL A 190 20.69 -3.53 6.71
C VAL A 190 21.63 -4.07 5.63
N ILE A 191 22.05 -5.32 5.81
CA ILE A 191 22.65 -6.12 4.74
C ILE A 191 21.55 -6.30 3.71
N ALA A 192 21.67 -5.62 2.56
CA ALA A 192 20.78 -5.73 1.42
C ALA A 192 20.30 -7.17 1.22
N ALA A 193 19.05 -7.44 1.63
CA ALA A 193 18.34 -8.62 1.19
C ALA A 193 17.83 -8.29 -0.21
N SER A 194 18.10 -9.17 -1.17
CA SER A 194 17.82 -8.96 -2.59
C SER A 194 16.33 -9.20 -2.93
N ALA A 195 15.41 -8.63 -2.14
CA ALA A 195 13.99 -8.98 -2.20
C ALA A 195 13.04 -7.78 -2.06
N ASP A 196 13.49 -6.59 -2.50
CA ASP A 196 12.73 -5.34 -2.45
C ASP A 196 11.30 -5.48 -3.02
N GLY A 197 10.31 -5.06 -2.22
CA GLY A 197 8.89 -5.00 -2.52
C GLY A 197 8.34 -3.60 -2.27
N ASN A 198 7.45 -3.11 -3.13
CA ASN A 198 6.74 -1.86 -2.89
C ASN A 198 5.47 -2.15 -2.11
N ASP A 199 5.55 -2.04 -0.80
CA ASP A 199 4.52 -2.54 0.10
C ASP A 199 3.51 -1.46 0.47
N THR A 200 2.31 -1.91 0.86
CA THR A 200 1.29 -1.04 1.44
C THR A 200 0.85 -1.58 2.78
N LEU A 201 1.17 -0.85 3.85
CA LEU A 201 1.01 -1.29 5.23
C LEU A 201 -0.03 -0.42 5.96
N TYR A 202 -1.00 -1.06 6.62
CA TYR A 202 -2.01 -0.40 7.45
C TYR A 202 -1.94 -0.92 8.88
N GLY A 203 -1.68 -0.06 9.86
CA GLY A 203 -1.75 -0.37 11.30
C GLY A 203 -3.17 -0.32 11.87
N ARG A 204 -4.01 0.58 11.34
CA ARG A 204 -5.39 0.87 11.78
C ARG A 204 -5.47 1.54 13.13
N ALA A 205 -5.55 0.81 14.23
CA ALA A 205 -5.92 1.38 15.52
C ALA A 205 -5.15 0.72 16.64
N GLY A 206 -4.35 1.51 17.35
CA GLY A 206 -3.38 1.05 18.33
C GLY A 206 -2.05 1.73 18.06
N ASN A 207 -1.02 1.39 18.82
CA ASN A 207 0.32 1.96 18.65
C ASN A 207 1.16 0.96 17.87
N ASP A 208 1.25 1.20 16.57
CA ASP A 208 1.77 0.23 15.62
C ASP A 208 3.24 0.51 15.26
N ASN A 209 3.96 -0.53 14.86
CA ASN A 209 5.31 -0.41 14.32
C ASN A 209 5.30 -0.95 12.89
N LEU A 210 5.39 -0.05 11.90
CA LEU A 210 5.36 -0.38 10.48
C LEU A 210 6.78 -0.24 9.91
N TYR A 211 7.25 -1.29 9.25
CA TYR A 211 8.54 -1.36 8.59
C TYR A 211 8.32 -1.74 7.13
N GLY A 212 8.56 -0.82 6.20
CA GLY A 212 8.47 -1.06 4.76
C GLY A 212 9.52 -2.08 4.33
N GLY A 213 10.80 -1.68 4.39
CA GLY A 213 11.93 -2.54 4.05
C GLY A 213 12.72 -1.94 2.91
N GLY A 214 12.94 -2.71 1.85
CA GLY A 214 13.45 -2.16 0.60
C GLY A 214 12.34 -2.03 -0.43
N GLY A 215 12.27 -0.91 -1.14
CA GLY A 215 11.21 -0.67 -2.12
C GLY A 215 10.66 0.74 -2.00
N HIS A 216 9.54 1.00 -2.66
CA HIS A 216 8.79 2.25 -2.53
C HIS A 216 7.50 1.96 -1.76
N ASP A 217 7.53 2.19 -0.46
CA ASP A 217 6.50 1.73 0.46
C ASP A 217 5.48 2.82 0.79
N VAL A 218 4.24 2.41 1.08
CA VAL A 218 3.17 3.29 1.58
C VAL A 218 2.70 2.79 2.94
N LEU A 219 2.92 3.59 3.97
CA LEU A 219 2.60 3.26 5.36
C LEU A 219 1.43 4.11 5.86
N ASN A 220 0.47 3.50 6.55
CA ASN A 220 -0.65 4.16 7.20
C ASN A 220 -0.79 3.59 8.62
N GLY A 221 -0.25 4.30 9.62
CA GLY A 221 -0.37 3.89 11.02
C GLY A 221 -1.83 3.86 11.48
N GLY A 222 -2.55 4.95 11.21
CA GLY A 222 -3.96 5.07 11.58
C GLY A 222 -4.09 5.80 12.91
N ALA A 223 -4.90 5.28 13.83
CA ALA A 223 -5.17 5.91 15.11
C ALA A 223 -4.27 5.35 16.21
N GLY A 224 -3.35 6.16 16.72
CA GLY A 224 -2.52 5.84 17.88
C GLY A 224 -1.25 6.65 17.86
N ASN A 225 -0.19 6.19 18.54
CA ASN A 225 1.14 6.76 18.36
C ASN A 225 1.97 5.73 17.62
N ASP A 226 2.18 5.94 16.32
CA ASP A 226 2.73 4.92 15.46
C ASP A 226 4.20 5.18 15.14
N PHE A 227 4.97 4.11 15.00
CA PHE A 227 6.33 4.17 14.47
C PHE A 227 6.33 3.70 13.03
N MET A 228 6.73 4.57 12.10
CA MET A 228 6.76 4.27 10.67
C MET A 228 8.17 4.43 10.13
N ASN A 229 8.76 3.33 9.66
CA ASN A 229 10.05 3.30 9.00
C ASN A 229 9.90 2.77 7.57
N GLY A 230 10.08 3.65 6.58
CA GLY A 230 10.03 3.27 5.17
C GLY A 230 11.18 2.32 4.81
N GLY A 231 12.40 2.77 5.08
CA GLY A 231 13.59 1.94 4.93
C GLY A 231 14.45 2.47 3.79
N SER A 232 14.57 1.72 2.70
CA SER A 232 15.30 2.20 1.53
C SER A 232 14.38 2.33 0.32
N GLY A 233 14.31 3.53 -0.23
CA GLY A 233 13.65 3.82 -1.49
C GLY A 233 13.04 5.20 -1.45
N LEU A 234 11.79 5.33 -1.89
CA LEU A 234 11.00 6.56 -1.77
C LEU A 234 9.70 6.13 -1.11
N ASP A 235 9.63 6.38 0.17
CA ASP A 235 8.61 5.85 1.06
C ASP A 235 7.69 6.97 1.49
N GLY A 236 6.42 6.65 1.69
CA GLY A 236 5.41 7.63 2.00
C GLY A 236 4.47 7.23 3.11
N VAL A 237 4.12 8.21 3.95
CA VAL A 237 3.09 8.05 4.96
C VAL A 237 1.78 8.61 4.46
N SER A 238 0.72 7.80 4.55
CA SER A 238 -0.62 8.17 4.12
C SER A 238 -1.57 8.31 5.30
N TYR A 239 -2.25 9.46 5.37
CA TYR A 239 -3.38 9.72 6.26
C TYR A 239 -4.72 9.52 5.57
N TYR A 240 -4.74 8.85 4.42
CA TYR A 240 -5.97 8.59 3.69
C TYR A 240 -6.97 7.82 4.57
N GLY A 241 -8.21 8.31 4.61
CA GLY A 241 -9.28 7.72 5.40
C GLY A 241 -9.37 8.22 6.85
N ALA A 242 -8.42 9.04 7.31
CA ALA A 242 -8.53 9.73 8.59
C ALA A 242 -9.82 10.57 8.66
N SER A 243 -10.44 10.60 9.84
CA SER A 243 -11.74 11.25 10.01
C SER A 243 -11.66 12.78 10.11
N ASN A 244 -10.49 13.30 10.45
CA ASN A 244 -10.19 14.73 10.55
C ASN A 244 -8.95 15.04 9.70
N GLY A 245 -8.76 16.31 9.37
CA GLY A 245 -7.49 16.74 8.81
C GLY A 245 -6.34 16.63 9.82
N VAL A 246 -5.12 16.56 9.31
CA VAL A 246 -3.91 16.28 10.07
C VAL A 246 -2.93 17.44 10.00
N THR A 247 -2.04 17.47 10.98
CA THR A 247 -0.77 18.20 10.89
C THR A 247 0.32 17.16 10.97
N ALA A 248 1.09 16.97 9.91
CA ALA A 248 2.18 16.00 9.84
C ALA A 248 3.47 16.70 9.42
N ASP A 249 4.57 16.39 10.09
CA ASP A 249 5.87 17.04 9.89
C ASP A 249 7.00 16.00 9.97
N LEU A 250 7.68 15.78 8.85
CA LEU A 250 8.77 14.81 8.74
C LEU A 250 9.98 15.17 9.62
N ALA A 251 10.25 16.46 9.85
CA ALA A 251 11.32 16.89 10.75
C ALA A 251 10.92 16.90 12.24
N GLY A 252 9.63 16.69 12.56
CA GLY A 252 9.13 16.64 13.93
C GLY A 252 9.24 17.97 14.70
N ILE A 253 9.21 19.11 14.00
CA ILE A 253 9.33 20.46 14.59
C ILE A 253 7.96 20.98 15.02
N ILE A 254 6.94 20.73 14.20
CA ILE A 254 5.56 21.15 14.41
C ILE A 254 4.80 20.07 15.20
N ALA A 255 3.94 20.50 16.12
CA ALA A 255 3.10 19.59 16.88
C ALA A 255 2.03 18.97 15.97
N ALA A 256 2.04 17.64 15.89
CA ALA A 256 1.11 16.90 15.04
C ALA A 256 -0.34 16.98 15.56
N THR A 257 -1.30 16.80 14.64
CA THR A 257 -2.74 16.78 14.95
C THR A 257 -3.46 15.67 14.18
N GLY A 258 -4.68 15.34 14.61
CA GLY A 258 -5.46 14.27 14.01
C GLY A 258 -4.85 12.89 14.28
N ASP A 259 -4.83 12.04 13.27
CA ASP A 259 -4.27 10.69 13.35
C ASP A 259 -2.74 10.71 13.38
N ALA A 260 -2.08 11.82 13.01
CA ALA A 260 -0.63 11.98 13.10
C ALA A 260 -0.09 12.20 14.54
N VAL A 261 -0.96 12.26 15.55
CA VAL A 261 -0.57 12.64 16.92
C VAL A 261 0.27 11.55 17.58
N GLY A 262 1.55 11.85 17.79
CA GLY A 262 2.46 10.93 18.48
C GLY A 262 3.24 10.02 17.53
N ASP A 263 2.95 10.09 16.24
CA ASP A 263 3.66 9.37 15.20
C ASP A 263 5.13 9.77 15.14
N VAL A 264 5.95 8.80 14.78
CA VAL A 264 7.40 8.96 14.59
C VAL A 264 7.78 8.41 13.23
N TYR A 265 8.30 9.29 12.37
CA TYR A 265 8.75 8.95 11.02
C TYR A 265 10.26 8.67 11.00
N ARG A 266 10.65 7.72 10.15
CA ARG A 266 12.06 7.41 9.87
C ARG A 266 12.20 6.96 8.43
N ASN A 267 13.15 7.52 7.69
CA ASN A 267 13.35 7.21 6.26
C ASN A 267 12.01 7.28 5.49
N ILE A 268 11.34 8.42 5.60
CA ILE A 268 10.09 8.72 4.91
C ILE A 268 10.36 9.99 4.12
N GLU A 269 10.05 9.97 2.83
CA GLU A 269 10.26 11.12 1.96
C GLU A 269 8.92 11.80 1.61
N ASN A 270 7.79 11.08 1.68
CA ASN A 270 6.52 11.55 1.14
C ASN A 270 5.40 11.60 2.21
N LEU A 271 4.51 12.58 2.08
CA LEU A 271 3.29 12.68 2.89
C LEU A 271 2.06 12.78 2.00
N PHE A 272 1.08 11.92 2.27
CA PHE A 272 -0.25 11.97 1.66
C PHE A 272 -1.28 12.37 2.71
N GLY A 273 -1.92 13.52 2.48
CA GLY A 273 -3.01 14.04 3.30
C GLY A 273 -4.29 13.23 3.20
N THR A 274 -5.36 13.84 3.66
CA THR A 274 -6.67 13.26 3.91
C THR A 274 -7.64 13.67 2.82
N SER A 275 -8.90 13.96 3.16
CA SER A 275 -9.85 14.65 2.27
C SER A 275 -10.44 15.83 3.01
N LYS A 276 -9.65 16.43 3.88
CA LYS A 276 -9.97 17.47 4.85
C LYS A 276 -8.76 18.41 4.85
N LYS A 277 -8.93 19.59 5.41
CA LYS A 277 -7.85 20.56 5.52
C LYS A 277 -6.67 20.00 6.31
N ASP A 278 -5.53 19.89 5.64
CA ASP A 278 -4.28 19.35 6.17
C ASP A 278 -3.18 20.40 6.23
N PHE A 279 -2.19 20.13 7.08
CA PHE A 279 -0.96 20.90 7.20
C PHE A 279 0.21 19.91 7.10
N LEU A 280 0.85 19.86 5.94
CA LEU A 280 1.90 18.90 5.62
C LEU A 280 3.24 19.62 5.50
N TYR A 281 4.23 19.12 6.23
CA TYR A 281 5.59 19.67 6.24
C TYR A 281 6.58 18.57 5.85
N GLY A 282 7.37 18.84 4.81
CA GLY A 282 8.55 18.07 4.45
C GLY A 282 9.69 18.23 5.47
N ASP A 283 10.89 17.82 5.08
CA ASP A 283 12.13 18.00 5.84
C ASP A 283 13.19 18.68 4.96
N ASP A 284 14.48 18.46 5.24
CA ASP A 284 15.56 19.10 4.47
C ASP A 284 15.96 18.27 3.21
N ALA A 285 15.19 17.22 2.90
CA ALA A 285 15.41 16.35 1.75
C ALA A 285 14.33 16.59 0.68
N LYS A 286 14.52 16.01 -0.51
CA LYS A 286 13.49 16.04 -1.55
C LYS A 286 12.24 15.27 -1.07
N ASN A 287 11.12 15.95 -0.98
CA ASN A 287 9.83 15.40 -0.57
C ASN A 287 8.76 15.46 -1.67
N GLU A 288 7.77 14.58 -1.55
CA GLU A 288 6.51 14.66 -2.31
C GLU A 288 5.33 14.81 -1.35
N LEU A 289 4.61 15.93 -1.44
CA LEU A 289 3.51 16.28 -0.56
C LEU A 289 2.19 16.37 -1.34
N PHE A 290 1.16 15.66 -0.86
CA PHE A 290 -0.16 15.64 -1.48
C PHE A 290 -1.25 16.07 -0.49
N GLY A 291 -1.86 17.24 -0.68
CA GLY A 291 -3.00 17.70 0.13
C GLY A 291 -4.27 16.89 -0.12
N MET A 292 -4.45 16.44 -1.36
CA MET A 292 -5.61 15.69 -1.90
C MET A 292 -6.85 16.57 -2.04
N GLY A 293 -7.45 17.06 -0.96
CA GLY A 293 -8.49 18.08 -1.10
C GLY A 293 -9.17 18.53 0.17
N HIS A 294 -10.01 19.56 0.02
CA HIS A 294 -10.12 20.71 0.93
C HIS A 294 -8.90 21.64 0.84
N ASP A 295 -8.96 22.76 1.56
CA ASP A 295 -7.96 23.82 1.55
C ASP A 295 -6.75 23.41 2.41
N ASP A 296 -5.66 23.02 1.75
CA ASP A 296 -4.49 22.43 2.38
C ASP A 296 -3.30 23.40 2.47
N TYR A 297 -2.35 23.10 3.37
CA TYR A 297 -1.13 23.87 3.56
C TYR A 297 0.07 22.94 3.41
N LEU A 298 0.87 23.16 2.38
CA LEU A 298 1.99 22.30 2.00
C LEU A 298 3.28 23.12 2.06
N PHE A 299 4.25 22.64 2.84
CA PHE A 299 5.55 23.28 3.02
C PHE A 299 6.67 22.28 2.75
N GLY A 300 7.44 22.48 1.68
CA GLY A 300 8.58 21.62 1.31
C GLY A 300 9.75 21.77 2.30
N ARG A 301 10.21 23.01 2.49
CA ARG A 301 11.40 23.46 3.25
C ARG A 301 12.66 23.45 2.38
N ASP A 302 13.72 22.77 2.78
CA ASP A 302 14.94 22.69 1.98
C ASP A 302 14.83 21.42 1.12
N GLY A 303 15.18 21.47 -0.16
CA GLY A 303 15.04 20.30 -1.03
C GLY A 303 14.48 20.70 -2.39
N ASP A 304 14.64 19.83 -3.41
CA ASP A 304 13.95 20.03 -4.68
C ASP A 304 12.60 19.29 -4.60
N ASP A 305 11.56 19.93 -4.07
CA ASP A 305 10.32 19.31 -3.64
C ASP A 305 9.23 19.27 -4.71
N ASN A 306 8.25 18.39 -4.50
CA ASN A 306 7.07 18.27 -5.35
C ASN A 306 5.80 18.42 -4.48
N LEU A 307 5.06 19.51 -4.67
CA LEU A 307 3.86 19.84 -3.89
C LEU A 307 2.61 19.81 -4.76
N TYR A 308 1.60 19.05 -4.34
CA TYR A 308 0.31 18.87 -5.01
C TYR A 308 -0.84 19.20 -4.06
N GLY A 309 -1.46 20.38 -4.20
CA GLY A 309 -2.57 20.82 -3.36
C GLY A 309 -3.79 19.89 -3.52
N GLY A 310 -4.25 19.74 -4.76
CA GLY A 310 -5.32 18.82 -5.10
C GLY A 310 -6.60 19.59 -5.40
N GLY A 311 -7.58 19.56 -4.51
CA GLY A 311 -8.82 20.29 -4.72
C GLY A 311 -9.25 21.08 -3.49
N GLY A 312 -9.30 22.39 -3.58
CA GLY A 312 -9.49 23.28 -2.45
C GLY A 312 -8.81 24.60 -2.75
N HIS A 313 -8.77 25.50 -1.78
CA HIS A 313 -7.98 26.71 -1.85
C HIS A 313 -6.66 26.48 -1.12
N ASP A 314 -5.65 26.04 -1.85
CA ASP A 314 -4.44 25.49 -1.25
C ASP A 314 -3.35 26.56 -1.07
N VAL A 315 -2.51 26.40 -0.06
CA VAL A 315 -1.31 27.22 0.16
C VAL A 315 -0.09 26.34 0.00
N LEU A 316 0.73 26.63 -1.02
CA LEU A 316 1.93 25.87 -1.35
C LEU A 316 3.15 26.78 -1.18
N ASN A 317 4.14 26.29 -0.43
CA ASN A 317 5.44 26.92 -0.26
C ASN A 317 6.48 25.83 -0.45
N GLY A 318 7.25 25.91 -1.54
CA GLY A 318 8.34 24.98 -1.83
C GLY A 318 9.47 25.18 -0.82
N GLY A 319 9.96 26.40 -0.70
CA GLY A 319 11.05 26.79 0.16
C GLY A 319 12.37 26.81 -0.61
N ALA A 320 13.47 26.47 0.06
CA ALA A 320 14.77 26.52 -0.55
C ALA A 320 15.03 25.30 -1.44
N GLY A 321 15.10 25.52 -2.74
CA GLY A 321 15.44 24.50 -3.73
C GLY A 321 14.68 24.75 -5.02
N ASN A 322 14.76 23.83 -5.97
CA ASN A 322 14.04 23.98 -7.24
C ASN A 322 12.78 23.13 -7.17
N ASP A 323 11.68 23.79 -6.87
CA ASP A 323 10.44 23.11 -6.50
C ASP A 323 9.47 23.02 -7.67
N PHE A 324 8.65 21.97 -7.62
CA PHE A 324 7.50 21.81 -8.49
C PHE A 324 6.22 21.94 -7.66
N MET A 325 5.36 22.88 -8.03
CA MET A 325 4.10 23.15 -7.35
C MET A 325 2.90 23.02 -8.30
N ASN A 326 1.82 22.42 -7.81
CA ASN A 326 0.56 22.27 -8.53
C ASN A 326 -0.60 22.41 -7.54
N GLY A 327 -1.21 23.60 -7.50
CA GLY A 327 -2.36 23.87 -6.62
C GLY A 327 -3.55 22.97 -6.96
N GLY A 328 -3.85 22.81 -8.24
CA GLY A 328 -4.85 21.86 -8.71
C GLY A 328 -6.16 22.55 -9.05
N SER A 329 -7.21 22.37 -8.25
CA SER A 329 -8.50 23.03 -8.47
C SER A 329 -8.89 23.90 -7.29
N GLY A 330 -9.19 25.16 -7.57
CA GLY A 330 -9.65 26.14 -6.59
C GLY A 330 -8.87 27.42 -6.79
N ASP A 331 -8.85 28.25 -5.75
CA ASP A 331 -8.14 29.54 -5.75
C ASP A 331 -6.90 29.35 -4.88
N ASP A 332 -5.77 29.05 -5.52
CA ASP A 332 -4.55 28.59 -4.85
C ASP A 332 -3.55 29.74 -4.62
N LEU A 333 -2.75 29.62 -3.56
CA LEU A 333 -1.71 30.59 -3.20
C LEU A 333 -0.34 29.90 -3.21
N PHE A 334 0.55 30.37 -4.07
CA PHE A 334 1.94 29.94 -4.12
C PHE A 334 2.80 30.99 -3.42
N VAL A 335 3.44 30.61 -2.33
CA VAL A 335 4.20 31.52 -1.46
C VAL A 335 5.68 31.34 -1.70
N PHE A 336 6.36 32.46 -1.95
CA PHE A 336 7.80 32.47 -2.19
C PHE A 336 8.57 33.29 -1.13
N GLU A 337 9.69 32.74 -0.67
CA GLU A 337 10.63 33.34 0.28
C GLU A 337 11.97 33.70 -0.40
N ASN A 338 12.77 34.58 0.21
CA ASN A 338 14.00 35.18 -0.36
C ASN A 338 15.19 34.21 -0.57
N LEU A 339 14.92 32.90 -0.68
CA LEU A 339 15.88 31.81 -0.92
C LEU A 339 15.32 30.73 -1.86
N ASP A 340 14.15 30.97 -2.43
CA ASP A 340 13.47 30.05 -3.33
C ASP A 340 14.14 30.14 -4.69
N SER A 341 14.69 29.02 -5.17
CA SER A 341 15.62 29.07 -6.28
C SER A 341 14.92 29.16 -7.64
N ASN A 342 14.93 28.10 -8.46
CA ASN A 342 14.22 28.12 -9.74
C ASN A 342 13.01 27.18 -9.71
N ASP A 343 11.86 27.74 -9.39
CA ASP A 343 10.65 26.98 -9.17
C ASP A 343 9.77 26.90 -10.42
N SER A 344 8.89 25.92 -10.40
CA SER A 344 7.97 25.66 -11.49
C SER A 344 6.56 25.41 -10.98
N ILE A 345 5.59 26.11 -11.56
CA ILE A 345 4.19 25.99 -11.23
C ILE A 345 3.43 25.43 -12.43
N ALA A 346 2.71 24.34 -12.22
CA ALA A 346 1.78 23.82 -13.20
C ALA A 346 0.35 24.24 -12.88
N ARG A 347 -0.45 24.42 -13.95
CA ARG A 347 -1.90 24.72 -13.88
C ARG A 347 -2.27 26.03 -13.21
N PHE A 348 -1.37 27.00 -13.17
CA PHE A 348 -1.67 28.34 -12.68
C PHE A 348 -2.78 29.01 -13.52
N ASN A 349 -3.87 29.41 -12.87
CA ASN A 349 -5.04 30.03 -13.49
C ASN A 349 -5.13 31.52 -13.11
N GLY A 350 -4.34 32.33 -13.82
CA GLY A 350 -4.27 33.79 -13.65
C GLY A 350 -5.24 34.61 -14.51
N GLY A 351 -5.18 35.93 -14.34
CA GLY A 351 -5.87 36.94 -15.13
C GLY A 351 -7.19 37.46 -14.52
N ALA A 352 -7.89 38.36 -15.21
CA ALA A 352 -8.98 39.13 -14.60
C ALA A 352 -10.12 38.25 -14.05
N GLY A 353 -10.23 38.18 -12.72
CA GLY A 353 -11.11 37.24 -12.00
C GLY A 353 -10.41 35.97 -11.49
N ALA A 354 -9.08 36.05 -11.35
CA ALA A 354 -8.14 34.99 -10.97
C ALA A 354 -8.62 34.11 -9.83
N SER A 355 -8.34 32.82 -9.97
CA SER A 355 -8.36 31.88 -8.85
C SER A 355 -6.99 31.89 -8.16
N ASP A 356 -5.89 31.89 -8.91
CA ASP A 356 -4.58 31.60 -8.31
C ASP A 356 -3.73 32.85 -8.11
N ARG A 357 -2.85 32.83 -7.11
CA ARG A 357 -1.99 33.97 -6.77
C ARG A 357 -0.58 33.55 -6.38
N LEU A 358 0.38 34.42 -6.67
CA LEU A 358 1.76 34.32 -6.21
C LEU A 358 1.95 35.34 -5.08
N ASP A 359 2.36 34.87 -3.90
CA ASP A 359 2.84 35.72 -2.82
C ASP A 359 4.36 35.90 -2.94
N LEU A 360 4.75 37.10 -3.36
CA LEU A 360 6.14 37.51 -3.54
C LEU A 360 6.54 38.56 -2.50
N SER A 361 5.76 38.70 -1.42
CA SER A 361 5.93 39.79 -0.45
C SER A 361 7.21 39.72 0.38
N ASP A 362 7.89 38.56 0.39
CA ASP A 362 9.21 38.44 1.03
C ASP A 362 10.34 38.99 0.15
N PHE A 363 10.12 39.11 -1.16
CA PHE A 363 11.06 39.75 -2.08
C PHE A 363 10.90 41.27 -2.00
N ASP A 364 12.01 42.01 -1.90
CA ASP A 364 12.01 43.48 -1.96
C ASP A 364 11.84 43.98 -3.41
N LEU A 365 10.82 43.48 -4.11
CA LEU A 365 10.60 43.74 -5.54
C LEU A 365 10.34 45.22 -5.81
N LEU A 366 9.80 45.96 -4.83
CA LEU A 366 9.57 47.41 -4.97
C LEU A 366 10.85 48.25 -4.93
N SER A 367 11.99 47.69 -4.49
CA SER A 367 13.30 48.34 -4.62
C SER A 367 13.99 48.02 -5.94
N ILE A 368 13.57 46.95 -6.62
CA ILE A 368 14.10 46.47 -7.90
C ILE A 368 13.26 47.01 -9.07
N TYR A 369 11.94 47.02 -8.93
CA TYR A 369 10.95 47.35 -9.95
C TYR A 369 10.02 48.48 -9.49
N ASN A 370 9.71 49.41 -10.40
CA ASN A 370 8.93 50.60 -10.05
C ASN A 370 7.42 50.33 -9.95
N ASP A 371 6.90 49.40 -10.76
CA ASP A 371 5.50 48.98 -10.78
C ASP A 371 5.35 47.60 -11.45
N PHE A 372 4.11 47.10 -11.53
CA PHE A 372 3.77 45.84 -12.20
C PHE A 372 4.27 45.76 -13.65
N ASN A 373 4.19 46.86 -14.43
CA ASN A 373 4.62 46.83 -15.83
C ASN A 373 6.15 46.72 -15.93
N ASP A 374 6.88 47.32 -14.99
CA ASP A 374 8.34 47.23 -14.91
C ASP A 374 8.79 45.80 -14.53
N PHE A 375 8.10 45.16 -13.59
CA PHE A 375 8.31 43.76 -13.25
C PHE A 375 8.07 42.84 -14.46
N MET A 376 6.88 42.94 -15.08
CA MET A 376 6.51 42.10 -16.22
C MET A 376 7.34 42.37 -17.48
N ALA A 377 7.97 43.55 -17.61
CA ALA A 377 8.89 43.82 -18.71
C ALA A 377 10.18 42.96 -18.66
N ASN A 378 10.49 42.37 -17.50
CA ASN A 378 11.64 41.49 -17.29
C ASN A 378 11.27 39.99 -17.32
N ALA A 379 9.97 39.67 -17.39
CA ALA A 379 9.49 38.33 -17.66
C ALA A 379 9.66 37.96 -19.14
N ALA A 380 9.81 36.67 -19.44
CA ALA A 380 9.95 36.17 -20.80
C ALA A 380 9.38 34.76 -20.94
N ASP A 381 8.80 34.47 -22.09
CA ASP A 381 8.46 33.09 -22.43
C ASP A 381 9.73 32.29 -22.73
N ASP A 382 9.78 31.06 -22.25
CA ASP A 382 10.84 30.10 -22.57
C ASP A 382 10.68 29.51 -24.00
N SER A 383 11.49 28.50 -24.36
CA SER A 383 11.36 27.86 -25.67
C SER A 383 10.10 27.00 -25.84
N SER A 384 9.46 26.65 -24.72
CA SER A 384 8.25 25.83 -24.63
C SER A 384 6.97 26.68 -24.66
N GLY A 385 7.12 27.99 -24.44
CA GLY A 385 6.01 28.94 -24.34
C GLY A 385 5.53 29.17 -22.91
N ASP A 386 6.33 28.75 -21.91
CA ASP A 386 6.06 28.92 -20.49
C ASP A 386 6.56 30.28 -20.02
N THR A 387 5.76 31.00 -19.23
CA THR A 387 6.16 32.33 -18.71
C THR A 387 7.19 32.17 -17.61
N VAL A 388 8.35 32.80 -17.75
CA VAL A 388 9.38 32.86 -16.70
C VAL A 388 9.40 34.25 -16.06
N LEU A 389 9.03 34.31 -14.79
CA LEU A 389 9.14 35.49 -13.94
C LEU A 389 10.52 35.52 -13.27
N ARG A 390 11.20 36.67 -13.31
CA ARG A 390 12.50 36.87 -12.66
C ARG A 390 12.30 37.63 -11.36
N LEU A 391 12.50 36.96 -10.24
CA LEU A 391 12.33 37.57 -8.92
C LEU A 391 13.55 38.43 -8.58
N ASP A 392 14.75 37.90 -8.82
CA ASP A 392 16.00 38.66 -8.69
C ASP A 392 17.10 38.22 -9.70
N SER A 393 18.39 38.30 -9.33
CA SER A 393 19.48 37.87 -10.20
C SER A 393 19.62 36.35 -10.36
N ASP A 394 19.15 35.59 -9.38
CA ASP A 394 19.41 34.15 -9.25
C ASP A 394 18.12 33.33 -9.16
N ASP A 395 17.00 33.96 -8.79
CA ASP A 395 15.73 33.28 -8.51
C ASP A 395 14.67 33.53 -9.59
N THR A 396 13.97 32.46 -9.98
CA THR A 396 12.93 32.51 -11.02
C THR A 396 11.74 31.62 -10.71
N VAL A 397 10.57 32.01 -11.22
CA VAL A 397 9.36 31.19 -11.18
C VAL A 397 8.88 30.96 -12.60
N THR A 398 8.77 29.70 -13.00
CA THR A 398 8.28 29.28 -14.32
C THR A 398 6.83 28.83 -14.23
N LEU A 399 5.93 29.54 -14.90
CA LEU A 399 4.51 29.20 -15.01
C LEU A 399 4.29 28.34 -16.26
N ILE A 400 4.19 27.03 -16.04
CA ILE A 400 4.11 26.03 -17.11
C ILE A 400 2.75 26.12 -17.82
N GLY A 401 2.79 26.33 -19.13
CA GLY A 401 1.62 26.42 -19.99
C GLY A 401 0.83 27.71 -19.87
N VAL A 402 1.38 28.73 -19.21
CA VAL A 402 0.75 30.05 -19.05
C VAL A 402 1.51 31.07 -19.89
N ALA A 403 0.80 31.82 -20.72
CA ALA A 403 1.39 32.89 -21.53
C ALA A 403 1.49 34.19 -20.73
N ILE A 404 2.51 35.01 -21.01
CA ILE A 404 2.80 36.24 -20.24
C ILE A 404 1.63 37.22 -20.19
N ASN A 405 0.79 37.23 -21.22
CA ASN A 405 -0.38 38.11 -21.32
C ASN A 405 -1.63 37.59 -20.59
N GLU A 406 -1.53 36.43 -19.93
CA GLU A 406 -2.54 35.84 -19.06
C GLU A 406 -2.30 36.21 -17.59
N ILE A 407 -1.18 36.87 -17.28
CA ILE A 407 -0.84 37.39 -15.95
C ILE A 407 -1.23 38.85 -15.83
N ASP A 408 -1.94 39.21 -14.76
CA ASP A 408 -2.27 40.58 -14.39
C ASP A 408 -1.86 40.94 -12.96
N GLN A 409 -2.19 42.17 -12.54
CA GLN A 409 -1.75 42.70 -11.25
C GLN A 409 -2.43 42.00 -10.06
N ASP A 410 -3.63 41.44 -10.23
CA ASP A 410 -4.36 40.78 -9.16
C ASP A 410 -3.81 39.37 -8.86
N ASP A 411 -2.99 38.82 -9.76
CA ASP A 411 -2.29 37.53 -9.61
C ASP A 411 -1.06 37.62 -8.69
N LEU A 412 -0.55 38.83 -8.44
CA LEU A 412 0.71 39.04 -7.71
C LEU A 412 0.46 39.81 -6.41
N LEU A 413 0.90 39.25 -5.29
CA LEU A 413 0.98 39.94 -4.00
C LEU A 413 2.43 40.40 -3.78
N PHE A 414 2.60 41.69 -3.54
CA PHE A 414 3.88 42.36 -3.29
C PHE A 414 3.95 42.93 -1.88
#